data_AF-U6DGU3-F1
#
_entry.id   AF-U6DGU3-F1
#
_cell.length_a   1.000
_cell.length_b   1.000
_cell.length_c   1.000
_cell.angle_alpha   90.00
_cell.angle_beta   90.00
_cell.angle_gamma   90.00
#
_symmetry.space_group_name_H-M   'P 1'
#
loop_
_entity.id
_entity.type
_entity.pdbx_description
1 polymer ?
#
loop_
_entity_poly.entity_id
_entity_poly.type
_entity_poly.pdbx_seq_one_letter_code
_entity_poly.pdbx_strand_id
1 'polypeptide(L)'
;MSHYHFIKCCCFQLCNVFRTHEMEIDQCLLESLPLGQRQRLVKRMRCEQIKAYYEREKAFQKQEGFLKKLKHGKSQKVHFNLADMIQDAIIHHDDKEALRLLKEGADPHTAVSSGGSLLHLCARYDNAFIAEILIDRGVNVNHQDEDFWTPMHIACACDNPDIVLLLVL
;
A
#
# COMPACT_ATOMS: atom_id res chain seq x y z
N MET A 1 4.71 -2.89 -14.88
CA MET A 1 5.11 -4.08 -15.67
C MET A 1 3.93 -4.52 -16.51
N SER A 2 4.15 -4.58 -17.82
CA SER A 2 3.16 -4.39 -18.89
C SER A 2 2.07 -5.46 -18.98
N HIS A 3 0.84 -5.03 -19.26
CA HIS A 3 -0.35 -5.80 -19.66
C HIS A 3 -0.06 -6.93 -20.67
N TYR A 4 1.02 -6.80 -21.46
CA TYR A 4 1.53 -7.81 -22.39
C TYR A 4 2.04 -9.10 -21.74
N HIS A 5 2.54 -9.04 -20.50
CA HIS A 5 3.03 -10.23 -19.79
C HIS A 5 1.87 -11.10 -19.29
N PHE A 6 0.76 -10.46 -18.89
CA PHE A 6 -0.46 -11.15 -18.44
C PHE A 6 -1.14 -11.91 -19.60
N ILE A 7 -1.22 -11.29 -20.78
CA ILE A 7 -1.79 -11.92 -21.98
C ILE A 7 -0.94 -13.12 -22.44
N LYS A 8 0.40 -13.02 -22.41
CA LYS A 8 1.29 -14.14 -22.77
C LYS A 8 1.20 -15.31 -21.78
N CYS A 9 1.09 -15.04 -20.47
CA CYS A 9 0.91 -16.08 -19.46
C CYS A 9 -0.43 -16.80 -19.61
N CYS A 10 -1.53 -16.06 -19.85
CA CYS A 10 -2.84 -16.67 -20.11
C CYS A 10 -2.85 -17.54 -21.36
N CYS A 11 -2.25 -17.10 -22.47
CA CYS A 11 -2.16 -17.91 -23.69
C CYS A 11 -1.34 -19.20 -23.48
N PHE A 12 -0.24 -19.16 -22.73
CA PHE A 12 0.59 -20.35 -22.51
C PHE A 12 -0.06 -21.37 -21.56
N GLN A 13 -0.74 -20.89 -20.52
CA GLN A 13 -1.52 -21.76 -19.61
C GLN A 13 -2.76 -22.35 -20.30
N LEU A 14 -3.41 -21.60 -21.20
CA LEU A 14 -4.51 -22.12 -22.03
C LEU A 14 -4.02 -23.25 -22.96
N CYS A 15 -2.89 -23.06 -23.65
CA CYS A 15 -2.32 -24.09 -24.54
C CYS A 15 -1.96 -25.39 -23.81
N ASN A 16 -1.38 -25.32 -22.61
CA ASN A 16 -1.03 -26.53 -21.85
C ASN A 16 -2.25 -27.28 -21.28
N VAL A 17 -3.39 -26.61 -21.10
CA VAL A 17 -4.61 -27.23 -20.56
C VAL A 17 -5.36 -27.99 -21.65
N PHE A 18 -5.48 -27.45 -22.86
CA PHE A 18 -6.12 -28.19 -23.96
C PHE A 18 -5.37 -29.47 -24.33
N ARG A 19 -4.05 -29.50 -24.08
CA ARG A 19 -3.19 -30.66 -24.28
C ARG A 19 -3.35 -31.75 -23.19
N THR A 20 -3.88 -31.42 -22.00
CA THR A 20 -3.99 -32.37 -20.87
C THR A 20 -5.34 -33.08 -20.78
N HIS A 21 -6.36 -32.65 -21.53
CA HIS A 21 -7.75 -33.16 -21.43
C HIS A 21 -8.26 -33.89 -22.69
N GLU A 22 -7.40 -34.43 -23.56
CA GLU A 22 -7.80 -35.05 -24.84
C GLU A 22 -8.62 -34.10 -25.75
N MET A 23 -8.29 -32.80 -25.73
CA MET A 23 -9.04 -31.79 -26.50
C MET A 23 -8.33 -31.39 -27.79
N GLU A 24 -7.28 -32.12 -28.18
CA GLU A 24 -6.60 -32.01 -29.47
C GLU A 24 -7.22 -33.02 -30.45
N ILE A 25 -7.49 -32.61 -31.69
CA ILE A 25 -7.89 -33.54 -32.74
C ILE A 25 -6.63 -34.30 -33.16
N ASP A 26 -6.66 -35.63 -33.12
CA ASP A 26 -5.61 -36.44 -33.73
C ASP A 26 -5.56 -36.12 -35.25
N GLN A 27 -4.42 -35.62 -35.69
CA GLN A 27 -4.18 -35.22 -37.08
C GLN A 27 -4.41 -36.40 -38.05
N CYS A 28 -4.03 -37.62 -37.64
CA CYS A 28 -4.23 -38.84 -38.44
C CYS A 28 -5.73 -39.17 -38.61
N LEU A 29 -6.52 -38.98 -37.55
CA LEU A 29 -7.96 -39.14 -37.59
C LEU A 29 -8.60 -38.06 -38.48
N LEU A 30 -8.14 -36.82 -38.42
CA LEU A 30 -8.69 -35.74 -39.24
C LEU A 30 -8.43 -35.98 -40.73
N GLU A 31 -7.21 -36.40 -41.08
CA GLU A 31 -6.81 -36.62 -42.48
C GLU A 31 -7.49 -37.84 -43.10
N SER A 32 -7.82 -38.87 -42.32
CA SER A 32 -8.54 -40.06 -42.81
C SER A 32 -10.03 -39.80 -43.12
N LEU A 33 -10.62 -38.71 -42.64
CA LEU A 33 -12.03 -38.39 -42.84
C LEU A 33 -12.30 -37.63 -44.15
N PRO A 34 -13.44 -37.82 -44.82
CA PRO A 34 -13.90 -36.96 -45.91
C PRO A 34 -14.13 -35.50 -45.46
N LEU A 35 -13.95 -34.54 -46.37
CA LEU A 35 -14.02 -33.09 -46.09
C LEU A 35 -15.24 -32.65 -45.25
N GLY A 36 -16.44 -33.13 -45.59
CA GLY A 36 -17.66 -32.79 -44.84
C GLY A 36 -17.72 -33.38 -43.42
N GLN A 37 -17.01 -34.48 -43.17
CA GLN A 37 -16.85 -35.06 -41.82
C GLN A 37 -15.79 -34.30 -41.02
N ARG A 38 -14.68 -33.91 -41.65
CA ARG A 38 -13.66 -33.03 -41.03
C ARG A 38 -14.25 -31.74 -40.50
N GLN A 39 -15.02 -31.03 -41.35
CA GLN A 39 -15.65 -29.78 -40.97
C GLN A 39 -16.63 -29.95 -39.80
N ARG A 40 -17.38 -31.05 -39.75
CA ARG A 40 -18.30 -31.36 -38.64
C ARG A 40 -17.55 -31.67 -37.35
N LEU A 41 -16.47 -32.44 -37.42
CA LEU A 41 -15.63 -32.78 -36.26
C LEU A 41 -14.98 -31.52 -35.66
N VAL A 42 -14.33 -30.70 -36.49
CA VAL A 42 -13.68 -29.46 -36.04
C VAL A 42 -14.69 -28.50 -35.40
N LYS A 43 -15.88 -28.32 -36.01
CA LYS A 43 -16.94 -27.49 -35.44
C LYS A 43 -17.40 -28.02 -34.09
N ARG A 44 -17.65 -29.33 -33.97
CA ARG A 44 -18.06 -29.97 -32.72
C ARG A 44 -16.99 -29.79 -31.64
N MET A 45 -15.73 -30.06 -31.95
CA MET A 45 -14.64 -29.96 -30.98
C MET A 45 -14.37 -28.52 -30.55
N ARG A 46 -14.49 -27.55 -31.45
CA ARG A 46 -14.43 -26.13 -31.07
C ARG A 46 -15.55 -25.75 -30.10
N CYS A 47 -16.77 -26.26 -30.30
CA CYS A 47 -17.87 -26.04 -29.36
C CYS A 47 -17.60 -26.66 -27.98
N GLU A 48 -17.09 -27.90 -27.93
CA GLU A 48 -16.72 -28.56 -26.67
C GLU A 48 -15.58 -27.81 -25.94
N GLN A 49 -14.58 -27.33 -26.68
CA GLN A 49 -13.50 -26.50 -26.14
C GLN A 49 -14.00 -25.21 -25.49
N ILE A 50 -14.91 -24.51 -26.16
CA ILE A 50 -15.52 -23.28 -25.64
C ILE A 50 -16.36 -23.59 -24.40
N LYS A 51 -17.13 -24.68 -24.41
CA LYS A 51 -17.95 -25.09 -23.27
C LYS A 51 -17.12 -25.44 -22.05
N ALA A 52 -16.08 -26.25 -22.23
CA ALA A 52 -15.15 -26.64 -21.16
C ALA A 52 -14.44 -25.41 -20.56
N TYR A 53 -14.07 -24.43 -21.38
CA TYR A 53 -13.51 -23.17 -20.92
C TYR A 53 -14.47 -22.43 -19.96
N TYR A 54 -15.73 -22.23 -20.37
CA TYR A 54 -16.71 -21.52 -19.54
C TYR A 54 -17.10 -22.28 -18.27
N GLU A 55 -17.22 -23.61 -18.34
CA GLU A 55 -17.47 -24.43 -17.16
C GLU A 55 -16.34 -24.32 -16.14
N ARG A 56 -15.10 -24.28 -16.61
CA ARG A 56 -13.92 -24.09 -15.76
C ARG A 56 -13.88 -22.68 -15.16
N GLU A 57 -14.17 -21.65 -15.94
CA GLU A 57 -14.26 -20.27 -15.44
C GLU A 57 -15.32 -20.16 -14.32
N LYS A 58 -16.47 -20.79 -14.51
CA LYS A 58 -17.53 -20.87 -13.49
C LYS A 58 -17.09 -21.64 -12.24
N ALA A 59 -16.30 -22.70 -12.39
CA ALA A 59 -15.73 -23.44 -11.26
C ALA A 59 -14.67 -22.62 -10.49
N PHE A 60 -13.81 -21.89 -11.20
CA PHE A 60 -12.85 -20.96 -10.60
C PHE A 60 -13.54 -19.83 -9.84
N GLN A 61 -14.58 -19.21 -10.41
CA GLN A 61 -15.35 -18.18 -9.71
C GLN A 61 -16.00 -18.70 -8.41
N LYS A 62 -16.48 -19.96 -8.41
CA LYS A 62 -17.00 -20.62 -7.20
C LYS A 62 -15.90 -20.86 -6.16
N GLN A 63 -14.73 -21.33 -6.58
CA GLN A 63 -13.58 -21.53 -5.70
C GLN A 63 -13.03 -20.22 -5.15
N GLU A 64 -12.94 -19.17 -5.96
CA GLU A 64 -12.59 -17.82 -5.50
C GLU A 64 -13.62 -17.28 -4.49
N GLY A 65 -14.92 -17.50 -4.72
CA GLY A 65 -15.96 -17.15 -3.75
C GLY A 65 -15.79 -17.87 -2.40
N PHE A 66 -15.38 -19.15 -2.43
CA PHE A 66 -15.07 -19.94 -1.24
C PHE A 66 -13.77 -19.48 -0.55
N LEU A 67 -12.73 -19.19 -1.31
CA LEU A 67 -11.45 -18.66 -0.80
C LEU A 67 -11.63 -17.23 -0.27
N LYS A 68 -12.47 -16.39 -0.87
CA LYS A 68 -12.81 -15.04 -0.35
C LYS A 68 -13.55 -15.12 0.99
N LYS A 69 -14.36 -16.17 1.22
CA LYS A 69 -14.98 -16.44 2.54
C LYS A 69 -13.97 -16.89 3.60
N LEU A 70 -12.94 -17.65 3.21
CA LEU A 70 -11.84 -18.04 4.09
C LEU A 70 -10.79 -16.92 4.30
N LYS A 71 -10.72 -15.95 3.38
CA LYS A 71 -9.82 -14.78 3.41
C LYS A 71 -10.35 -13.57 4.18
N HIS A 72 -11.46 -13.70 4.92
CA HIS A 72 -11.61 -12.90 6.15
C HIS A 72 -10.69 -13.49 7.25
N GLY A 73 -9.43 -13.74 6.89
CA GLY A 73 -8.37 -13.92 7.87
C GLY A 73 -8.26 -12.60 8.62
N LYS A 74 -8.14 -12.70 9.94
CA LYS A 74 -7.95 -11.58 10.87
C LYS A 74 -7.16 -10.47 10.17
N SER A 75 -7.80 -9.33 9.93
CA SER A 75 -7.09 -8.11 9.55
C SER A 75 -6.03 -7.91 10.62
N GLN A 76 -4.77 -8.19 10.29
CA GLN A 76 -3.66 -7.78 11.11
C GLN A 76 -3.69 -6.26 11.06
N LYS A 77 -4.34 -5.69 12.07
CA LYS A 77 -4.39 -4.25 12.29
C LYS A 77 -2.96 -3.86 12.60
N VAL A 78 -2.25 -3.33 11.59
CA VAL A 78 -0.92 -2.77 11.79
C VAL A 78 -1.14 -1.55 12.68
N HIS A 79 -0.57 -1.58 13.88
CA HIS A 79 -0.59 -0.48 14.81
C HIS A 79 0.77 0.21 14.76
N PHE A 80 0.74 1.53 14.53
CA PHE A 80 1.91 2.39 14.65
C PHE A 80 1.92 3.06 16.02
N ASN A 81 3.10 3.40 16.51
CA ASN A 81 3.23 4.13 17.75
C ASN A 81 2.75 5.58 17.54
N LEU A 82 1.95 6.11 18.48
CA LEU A 82 1.47 7.49 18.42
C LEU A 82 2.64 8.49 18.39
N ALA A 83 3.75 8.16 19.05
CA ALA A 83 5.00 8.91 19.01
C ALA A 83 5.58 9.04 17.59
N ASP A 84 5.56 7.97 16.80
CA ASP A 84 6.10 7.99 15.43
C ASP A 84 5.12 8.71 14.50
N MET A 85 3.82 8.48 14.68
CA MET A 85 2.78 9.12 13.88
C MET A 85 2.76 10.64 14.06
N ILE A 86 2.95 11.15 15.29
CA ILE A 86 2.96 12.60 15.51
C ILE A 86 4.21 13.26 14.93
N GLN A 87 5.36 12.59 14.98
CA GLN A 87 6.58 13.07 14.34
C GLN A 87 6.39 13.18 12.82
N ASP A 88 5.84 12.14 12.18
CA ASP A 88 5.55 12.13 10.74
C ASP A 88 4.57 13.25 10.35
N ALA A 89 3.52 13.45 11.13
CA ALA A 89 2.55 14.53 10.91
C ALA A 89 3.21 15.92 11.00
N ILE A 90 4.12 16.15 11.94
CA ILE A 90 4.86 17.41 12.06
C ILE A 90 5.76 17.64 10.85
N ILE A 91 6.53 16.62 10.43
CA ILE A 91 7.46 16.68 9.30
C ILE A 91 6.74 17.00 7.99
N HIS A 92 5.53 16.48 7.82
CA HIS A 92 4.73 16.65 6.61
C HIS A 92 3.70 17.79 6.66
N HIS A 93 3.71 18.60 7.72
CA HIS A 93 2.73 19.68 7.93
C HIS A 93 1.26 19.22 7.89
N ASP A 94 0.98 18.01 8.39
CA ASP A 94 -0.40 17.56 8.58
C ASP A 94 -0.92 18.02 9.95
N ASP A 95 -1.23 19.31 10.04
CA ASP A 95 -1.70 19.94 11.29
C ASP A 95 -2.98 19.29 11.84
N LYS A 96 -3.84 18.78 10.93
CA LYS A 96 -5.09 18.11 11.31
C LYS A 96 -4.80 16.77 11.96
N GLU A 97 -3.89 16.00 11.39
CA GLU A 97 -3.44 14.73 11.95
C GLU A 97 -2.72 14.94 13.27
N ALA A 98 -1.77 15.87 13.33
CA ALA A 98 -1.05 16.20 14.55
C ALA A 98 -2.01 16.61 15.68
N LEU A 99 -2.99 17.47 15.40
CA LEU A 99 -4.05 17.83 16.35
C LEU A 99 -4.91 16.64 16.78
N ARG A 100 -5.22 15.73 15.86
CA ARG A 100 -5.99 14.53 16.18
C ARG A 100 -5.19 13.62 17.12
N LEU A 101 -3.92 13.35 16.80
CA LEU A 101 -3.03 12.53 17.62
C LEU A 101 -2.83 13.12 19.02
N LEU A 102 -2.64 14.44 19.10
CA LEU A 102 -2.56 15.18 20.36
C LEU A 102 -3.86 15.14 21.19
N LYS A 103 -5.02 14.91 20.57
CA LYS A 103 -6.30 14.68 21.27
C LYS A 103 -6.51 13.21 21.64
N GLU A 104 -5.98 12.28 20.85
CA GLU A 104 -6.02 10.84 21.09
C GLU A 104 -5.03 10.38 22.18
N GLY A 105 -4.19 11.29 22.69
CA GLY A 105 -3.29 11.04 23.82
C GLY A 105 -1.83 10.85 23.42
N ALA A 106 -1.42 11.30 22.23
CA ALA A 106 0.00 11.43 21.92
C ALA A 106 0.68 12.39 22.93
N ASP A 107 1.76 11.91 23.54
CA ASP A 107 2.49 12.68 24.55
C ASP A 107 3.29 13.81 23.89
N PRO A 108 3.00 15.10 24.19
CA PRO A 108 3.74 16.23 23.64
C PRO A 108 5.21 16.28 24.10
N HIS A 109 5.57 15.56 25.17
CA HIS A 109 6.95 15.48 25.69
C HIS A 109 7.75 14.32 25.11
N THR A 110 7.21 13.62 24.11
CA THR A 110 7.92 12.55 23.41
C THR A 110 9.25 13.06 22.85
N ALA A 111 10.33 12.33 23.14
CA ALA A 111 11.64 12.58 22.56
C ALA A 111 11.74 12.02 21.14
N VAL A 112 12.44 12.72 20.27
CA VAL A 112 12.79 12.25 18.92
C VAL A 112 14.10 11.47 18.95
N SER A 113 14.44 10.83 17.84
CA SER A 113 15.63 9.96 17.75
C SER A 113 16.97 10.65 18.04
N SER A 114 17.06 11.97 17.91
CA SER A 114 18.25 12.76 18.26
C SER A 114 18.29 13.19 19.74
N GLY A 115 17.39 12.69 20.58
CA GLY A 115 17.21 13.12 21.97
C GLY A 115 16.54 14.49 22.13
N GLY A 116 16.18 15.16 21.03
CA GLY A 116 15.42 16.41 21.03
C GLY A 116 13.94 16.21 21.38
N SER A 117 13.21 17.32 21.52
CA SER A 117 11.76 17.36 21.70
C SER A 117 11.02 17.51 20.35
N LEU A 118 9.69 17.37 20.34
CA LEU A 118 8.87 17.68 19.16
C LEU A 118 9.04 19.14 18.67
N LEU A 119 9.45 20.08 19.54
CA LEU A 119 9.79 21.45 19.13
C LEU A 119 11.03 21.52 18.23
N HIS A 120 11.98 20.57 18.35
CA HIS A 120 13.13 20.50 17.45
C HIS A 120 12.68 20.16 16.01
N LEU A 121 11.67 19.30 15.85
CA LEU A 121 11.09 19.01 14.55
C LEU A 121 10.34 20.23 14.01
N CYS A 122 9.51 20.87 14.83
CA CYS A 122 8.79 22.06 14.40
C CYS A 122 9.76 23.16 13.97
N ALA A 123 10.87 23.34 14.69
CA ALA A 123 11.92 24.29 14.35
C ALA A 123 12.69 23.94 13.08
N ARG A 124 12.86 22.65 12.76
CA ARG A 124 13.54 22.21 11.55
C ARG A 124 12.66 22.38 10.30
N TYR A 125 11.39 22.05 10.43
CA TYR A 125 10.44 21.98 9.32
C TYR A 125 9.54 23.22 9.23
N ASP A 126 9.76 24.27 10.02
CA ASP A 126 8.95 25.50 10.03
C ASP A 126 7.46 25.26 10.34
N ASN A 127 7.16 24.34 11.26
CA ASN A 127 5.79 24.07 11.68
C ASN A 127 5.40 24.93 12.89
N ALA A 128 5.20 26.23 12.65
CA ALA A 128 4.89 27.21 13.70
C ALA A 128 3.55 26.93 14.40
N PHE A 129 2.56 26.43 13.67
CA PHE A 129 1.24 26.14 14.22
C PHE A 129 1.30 25.05 15.30
N ILE A 130 1.95 23.91 15.01
CA ILE A 130 2.09 22.85 16.01
C ILE A 130 3.07 23.26 17.11
N ALA A 131 4.10 24.06 16.81
CA ALA A 131 5.00 24.60 17.82
C ALA A 131 4.25 25.41 18.89
N GLU A 132 3.33 26.30 18.49
CA GLU A 132 2.50 27.10 19.41
C GLU A 132 1.70 26.19 20.35
N ILE A 133 1.06 25.16 19.80
CA ILE A 133 0.27 24.19 20.58
C ILE A 133 1.14 23.41 21.57
N LEU A 134 2.36 23.04 21.18
CA LEU A 134 3.29 22.33 22.05
C LEU A 134 3.80 23.23 23.18
N ILE A 135 4.06 24.51 22.91
CA ILE A 135 4.44 25.51 23.91
C ILE A 135 3.30 25.72 24.91
N ASP A 136 2.07 25.87 24.43
CA ASP A 136 0.86 25.99 25.26
C ASP A 136 0.65 24.78 26.18
N ARG A 137 1.12 23.60 25.75
CA ARG A 137 1.09 22.36 26.55
C ARG A 137 2.25 22.23 27.52
N GLY A 138 3.12 23.23 27.65
CA GLY A 138 4.20 23.27 28.61
C GLY A 138 5.42 22.44 28.21
N VAL A 139 5.60 22.16 26.91
CA VAL A 139 6.86 21.55 26.43
C VAL A 139 8.02 22.50 26.69
N ASN A 140 9.12 21.98 27.24
CA ASN A 140 10.29 22.80 27.55
C ASN A 140 10.91 23.35 26.25
N VAL A 141 10.76 24.66 26.02
CA VAL A 141 11.31 25.39 24.87
C VAL A 141 12.83 25.41 24.83
N ASN A 142 13.48 25.21 25.98
CA ASN A 142 14.93 25.20 26.14
C ASN A 142 15.50 23.78 26.27
N HIS A 143 14.70 22.74 25.95
CA HIS A 143 15.20 21.36 25.92
C HIS A 143 16.40 21.25 24.98
N GLN A 144 17.42 20.51 25.39
CA GLN A 144 18.62 20.28 24.59
C GLN A 144 18.60 18.87 24.02
N ASP A 145 18.89 18.74 22.72
CA ASP A 145 19.13 17.44 22.09
C ASP A 145 20.53 16.88 22.44
N GLU A 146 20.89 15.73 21.85
CA GLU A 146 22.17 15.06 22.12
C GLU A 146 23.40 15.91 21.76
N ASP A 147 23.26 16.87 20.83
CA ASP A 147 24.31 17.79 20.41
C ASP A 147 24.28 19.12 21.22
N PHE A 148 23.47 19.19 22.27
CA PHE A 148 23.19 20.37 23.08
C PHE A 148 22.49 21.52 22.34
N TRP A 149 21.86 21.24 21.21
CA TRP A 149 21.10 22.22 20.46
C TRP A 149 19.70 22.37 21.08
N THR A 150 19.20 23.60 21.05
CA THR A 150 17.83 23.91 21.46
C THR A 150 16.97 24.03 20.19
N PRO A 151 15.63 24.00 20.31
CA PRO A 151 14.76 24.31 19.18
C PRO A 151 15.12 25.63 18.50
N MET A 152 15.54 26.65 19.27
CA MET A 152 15.95 27.95 18.73
C MET A 152 17.24 27.87 17.91
N HIS A 153 18.24 27.06 18.34
CA HIS A 153 19.45 26.84 17.53
C HIS A 153 19.11 26.25 16.16
N ILE A 154 18.19 25.27 16.13
CA ILE A 154 17.73 24.66 14.87
C ILE A 154 16.98 25.69 14.01
N ALA A 155 16.05 26.45 14.58
CA ALA A 155 15.27 27.43 13.84
C ALA A 155 16.16 28.49 13.17
N CYS A 156 17.18 28.98 13.88
CA CYS A 156 18.18 29.90 13.33
C CYS A 156 19.01 29.26 12.21
N ALA A 157 19.42 28.00 12.37
CA ALA A 157 20.22 27.30 11.36
C ALA A 157 19.42 26.95 10.09
N CYS A 158 18.10 26.79 10.22
CA CYS A 158 17.19 26.48 9.11
C CYS A 158 16.55 27.73 8.46
N ASP A 159 16.82 28.94 8.96
CA ASP A 159 16.22 30.20 8.50
C ASP A 159 14.69 30.24 8.62
N ASN A 160 14.17 29.79 9.77
CA ASN A 160 12.73 29.74 10.08
C ASN A 160 12.34 30.87 11.06
N PRO A 161 12.12 32.10 10.57
CA PRO A 161 11.97 33.29 11.42
C PRO A 161 10.70 33.27 12.28
N ASP A 162 9.62 32.65 11.80
CA ASP A 162 8.35 32.56 12.53
C ASP A 162 8.51 31.69 13.77
N ILE A 163 9.26 30.58 13.68
CA ILE A 163 9.62 29.76 14.84
C ILE A 163 10.54 30.54 15.80
N VAL A 164 11.55 31.25 15.28
CA VAL A 164 12.44 32.06 16.12
C VAL A 164 11.64 33.08 16.92
N LEU A 165 10.72 33.79 16.26
CA LEU A 165 9.85 34.76 16.90
C LEU A 165 9.00 34.09 17.99
N LEU A 166 8.41 32.93 17.68
CA LEU A 166 7.59 32.17 18.62
C LEU A 166 8.38 31.70 19.86
N LEU A 167 9.64 31.31 19.71
CA LEU A 167 10.47 30.80 20.81
C LEU A 167 11.10 31.91 21.68
N VAL A 168 11.10 33.16 21.21
CA VAL A 168 11.61 34.32 21.96
C VAL A 168 10.54 34.94 22.87
N LEU A 169 9.26 34.73 22.55
CA LEU A 169 8.10 35.24 23.28
C LEU A 169 7.81 34.44 24.56
#